data_AF-A0A7Z9R211-F1
#
_entry.id   AF-A0A7Z9R211-F1
#
_cell.length_a   1.000
_cell.length_b   1.000
_cell.length_c   1.000
_cell.angle_alpha   90.00
_cell.angle_beta   90.00
_cell.angle_gamma   90.00
#
_symmetry.space_group_name_H-M   'P 1'
#
loop_
_entity.id
_entity.type
_entity.pdbx_description
1 polymer ?
#
loop_
_entity_poly.entity_id
_entity_poly.type
_entity_poly.pdbx_seq_one_letter_code
_entity_poly.pdbx_strand_id
1 'polypeptide(L)'
;MRLDNRSRIVDGKQSDRPLFRAWIIGLLLIPVNCYWIIQMEEVRRAAGATVFSLFFNSIFTLWVLFSFNQVRDRFKRKSDGTSSLFFLDTKELLTIYIMVNMVTALCSYGMLPILLPVVTCAFWGATPENEWRTLFHHDLPFWLTVT
;
A
#
# COMPACT_ATOMS: atom_id res chain seq x y z
N MET A 1 16.02 27.04 38.63
CA MET A 1 15.14 27.10 37.44
C MET A 1 15.99 26.75 36.23
N ARG A 2 16.03 25.46 35.86
CA ARG A 2 16.95 24.90 34.85
C ARG A 2 16.12 24.09 33.87
N LEU A 3 15.63 24.74 32.82
CA LEU A 3 14.86 24.13 31.74
C LEU A 3 15.42 24.64 30.41
N ASP A 4 16.48 24.02 29.92
CA ASP A 4 16.90 24.21 28.53
C ASP A 4 17.64 22.96 28.01
N ASN A 5 16.92 21.84 27.91
CA ASN A 5 17.50 20.62 27.33
C ASN A 5 16.50 19.81 26.47
N ARG A 6 15.44 20.44 25.95
CA ARG A 6 14.46 19.78 25.05
C ARG A 6 14.63 20.13 23.57
N SER A 7 15.54 21.03 23.22
CA SER A 7 15.71 21.51 21.84
C SER A 7 16.69 20.69 20.98
N ARG A 8 17.43 19.73 21.57
CA ARG A 8 18.50 18.98 20.86
C ARG A 8 18.10 17.62 20.26
N ILE A 9 16.83 17.23 20.28
CA ILE A 9 16.42 15.86 19.87
C ILE A 9 15.90 15.78 18.42
N VAL A 10 15.95 16.87 17.64
CA VAL A 10 15.35 16.87 16.28
C VAL A 10 16.31 17.35 15.19
N ASP A 11 17.62 17.29 15.42
CA ASP A 11 18.59 17.38 14.32
C ASP A 11 18.85 15.98 13.74
N GLY A 12 17.77 15.30 13.37
CA GLY A 12 17.84 14.18 12.45
C GLY A 12 18.22 14.77 11.10
N LYS A 13 19.50 14.67 10.73
CA LYS A 13 20.00 14.99 9.38
C LYS A 13 19.25 14.06 8.41
N GLN A 14 18.07 14.51 8.00
CA GLN A 14 17.11 13.86 7.13
C GLN A 14 17.83 13.73 5.80
N SER A 15 18.57 12.64 5.58
CA SER A 15 19.33 12.41 4.35
C SER A 15 18.35 12.56 3.18
N ASP A 16 18.50 13.62 2.38
CA ASP A 16 17.70 13.87 1.18
C ASP A 16 18.19 12.94 0.06
N ARG A 17 18.08 11.64 0.30
CA ARG A 17 18.23 10.65 -0.76
C ARG A 17 16.96 10.68 -1.60
N PRO A 18 17.08 10.64 -2.94
CA PRO A 18 15.92 10.75 -3.81
C PRO A 18 14.99 9.55 -3.62
N LEU A 19 13.75 9.83 -3.15
CA LEU A 19 12.66 8.88 -2.95
C LEU A 19 12.24 8.11 -4.21
N PHE A 20 12.72 8.54 -5.39
CA PHE A 20 12.46 7.93 -6.68
C PHE A 20 12.78 6.42 -6.70
N ARG A 21 13.83 6.01 -5.99
CA ARG A 21 14.22 4.60 -5.89
C ARG A 21 13.19 3.79 -5.10
N ALA A 22 12.69 4.35 -4.00
CA ALA A 22 11.64 3.74 -3.19
C ALA A 22 10.35 3.58 -4.00
N TRP A 23 10.01 4.58 -4.82
CA TRP A 23 8.87 4.54 -5.72
C TRP A 23 8.96 3.42 -6.75
N ILE A 24 10.11 3.25 -7.41
CA ILE A 24 10.31 2.16 -8.37
C ILE A 24 10.19 0.79 -7.69
N ILE A 25 10.81 0.63 -6.53
CA ILE A 25 10.76 -0.63 -5.76
C ILE A 25 9.32 -0.91 -5.32
N GLY A 26 8.61 0.08 -4.80
CA GLY A 26 7.21 -0.02 -4.44
C GLY A 26 6.34 -0.40 -5.64
N LEU A 27 6.52 0.27 -6.78
CA LEU A 27 5.79 -0.01 -8.01
C LEU A 27 5.99 -1.45 -8.51
N LEU A 28 7.20 -1.99 -8.40
CA LEU A 28 7.50 -3.37 -8.74
C LEU A 28 6.86 -4.36 -7.74
N LEU A 29 6.81 -4.00 -6.45
CA LEU A 29 6.24 -4.84 -5.40
C LEU A 29 4.71 -4.90 -5.46
N ILE A 30 4.05 -3.83 -5.89
CA ILE A 30 2.59 -3.72 -5.99
C ILE A 30 1.94 -4.90 -6.72
N PRO A 31 2.28 -5.25 -7.97
CA PRO A 31 1.62 -6.34 -8.69
C PRO A 31 1.85 -7.70 -8.03
N VAL A 32 3.04 -7.94 -7.48
CA VAL A 32 3.36 -9.16 -6.73
C VAL A 32 2.51 -9.26 -5.47
N ASN A 33 2.35 -8.14 -4.76
CA ASN A 33 1.53 -8.03 -3.57
C ASN A 33 0.04 -8.30 -3.89
N CYS A 34 -0.49 -7.68 -4.95
CA CYS A 34 -1.86 -7.90 -5.42
C CYS A 34 -2.11 -9.36 -5.80
N TYR A 35 -1.19 -9.97 -6.56
CA TYR A 35 -1.30 -11.37 -6.95
C TYR A 35 -1.36 -12.30 -5.72
N TRP A 36 -0.54 -12.02 -4.70
CA TRP A 36 -0.55 -12.79 -3.47
C TRP A 36 -1.88 -12.64 -2.71
N ILE A 37 -2.40 -11.41 -2.59
CA ILE A 37 -3.70 -11.16 -1.94
C ILE A 37 -4.80 -11.95 -2.65
N ILE A 38 -4.92 -11.81 -3.97
CA ILE A 38 -5.91 -12.52 -4.78
C ILE A 38 -5.79 -14.04 -4.59
N GLN A 39 -4.56 -14.58 -4.56
CA GLN A 39 -4.36 -16.01 -4.33
C GLN A 39 -4.82 -16.49 -2.95
N MET A 40 -4.56 -15.70 -1.90
CA MET A 40 -4.97 -16.07 -0.55
C MET A 40 -6.47 -15.91 -0.34
N GLU A 41 -7.05 -14.90 -0.95
CA GLU A 41 -8.40 -14.45 -0.67
C GLU A 41 -9.45 -15.12 -1.56
N GLU A 42 -9.24 -15.10 -2.88
CA GLU A 42 -10.20 -15.65 -3.84
C GLU A 42 -10.02 -17.17 -4.01
N VAL A 43 -8.78 -17.64 -4.18
CA VAL A 43 -8.54 -19.04 -4.53
C VAL A 43 -8.50 -19.95 -3.31
N ARG A 44 -7.85 -19.50 -2.22
CA ARG A 44 -7.78 -20.27 -0.98
C ARG A 44 -8.94 -20.01 -0.02
N ARG A 45 -9.81 -19.04 -0.32
CA ARG A 45 -10.92 -18.61 0.55
C ARG A 45 -10.50 -18.36 2.00
N ALA A 46 -9.25 -17.94 2.21
CA ALA A 46 -8.72 -17.59 3.51
C ALA A 46 -9.04 -16.11 3.83
N ALA A 47 -10.31 -15.75 3.70
CA ALA A 47 -10.83 -14.37 3.78
C ALA A 47 -10.55 -13.67 5.13
N GLY A 48 -10.05 -14.40 6.15
CA GLY A 48 -9.64 -13.80 7.42
C GLY A 48 -8.34 -12.99 7.34
N ALA A 49 -7.53 -13.12 6.28
CA ALA A 49 -6.19 -12.55 6.25
C ALA A 49 -6.17 -11.01 6.10
N THR A 50 -7.18 -10.43 5.44
CA THR A 50 -7.32 -8.99 5.18
C THR A 50 -8.31 -8.28 6.12
N VAL A 51 -9.02 -9.04 6.96
CA VAL A 51 -10.01 -8.52 7.93
C VAL A 51 -9.33 -8.00 9.20
N PHE A 52 -8.09 -8.40 9.46
CA PHE A 52 -7.31 -7.85 10.55
C PHE A 52 -6.98 -6.38 10.28
N SER A 53 -7.12 -5.53 11.32
CA SER A 53 -6.82 -4.09 11.25
C SER A 53 -5.38 -3.77 10.83
N LEU A 54 -4.48 -4.76 10.91
CA LEU A 54 -3.12 -4.68 10.40
C LEU A 54 -2.94 -5.78 9.35
N PHE A 55 -2.74 -5.39 8.10
CA PHE A 55 -2.57 -6.33 7.00
C PHE A 55 -1.28 -7.12 7.19
N PHE A 56 -1.39 -8.43 7.41
CA PHE A 56 -0.23 -9.32 7.63
C PHE A 56 0.76 -9.23 6.45
N ASN A 57 0.24 -9.04 5.23
CA ASN A 57 1.02 -8.95 4.02
C ASN A 57 1.93 -7.70 4.00
N SER A 58 1.41 -6.54 4.44
CA SER A 58 2.21 -5.32 4.59
C SER A 58 3.33 -5.49 5.61
N ILE A 59 3.06 -6.15 6.74
CA ILE A 59 4.07 -6.44 7.77
C ILE A 59 5.12 -7.41 7.24
N PHE A 60 4.70 -8.49 6.57
CA PHE A 60 5.61 -9.48 6.01
C PHE A 60 6.52 -8.85 4.96
N THR A 61 5.98 -8.03 4.08
CA THR A 61 6.74 -7.29 3.07
C THR A 61 7.76 -6.35 3.73
N LEU A 62 7.38 -5.63 4.79
CA LEU A 62 8.31 -4.81 5.56
C LEU A 62 9.40 -5.66 6.22
N TRP A 63 9.04 -6.80 6.80
CA TRP A 63 9.98 -7.72 7.43
C TRP A 63 10.98 -8.30 6.42
N VAL A 64 10.52 -8.65 5.22
CA VAL A 64 11.37 -9.08 4.11
C VAL A 64 12.34 -7.97 3.71
N LEU A 65 11.85 -6.75 3.48
CA LEU A 65 12.69 -5.60 3.13
C LEU A 65 13.72 -5.28 4.23
N PHE A 66 13.32 -5.35 5.49
CA PHE A 66 14.20 -5.14 6.64
C PHE A 66 15.27 -6.23 6.76
N SER A 67 14.88 -7.49 6.55
CA SER A 67 15.80 -8.65 6.56
C SER A 67 16.81 -8.55 5.41
N PHE A 68 16.37 -8.18 4.21
CA PHE A 68 17.27 -7.91 3.09
C PHE A 68 18.25 -6.77 3.39
N ASN A 69 17.80 -5.72 4.10
CA ASN A 69 18.67 -4.63 4.50
C ASN A 69 19.75 -5.11 5.50
N GLN A 70 19.36 -5.88 6.51
CA GLN A 70 20.29 -6.39 7.54
C GLN A 70 21.26 -7.46 7.05
N VAL A 71 20.80 -8.43 6.25
CA VAL A 71 21.66 -9.49 5.69
C VAL A 71 22.76 -8.88 4.82
N ARG A 72 22.44 -7.80 4.11
CA ARG A 72 23.42 -7.10 3.27
C ARG A 72 24.40 -6.25 4.06
N ASP A 73 23.98 -5.69 5.19
CA ASP A 73 24.90 -5.03 6.14
C ASP A 73 25.89 -6.04 6.74
N ARG A 74 25.42 -7.24 7.09
CA ARG A 74 26.27 -8.35 7.56
C ARG A 74 27.28 -8.81 6.50
N PHE A 75 26.90 -8.85 5.22
CA PHE A 75 27.81 -9.24 4.12
C PHE A 75 28.79 -8.13 3.72
N LYS A 76 28.46 -6.85 3.89
CA LYS A 76 29.30 -5.71 3.46
C LYS A 76 30.38 -5.28 4.46
N ARG A 77 30.45 -5.87 5.65
CA ARG A 77 31.49 -5.52 6.65
C ARG A 77 32.93 -5.92 6.27
N LYS A 78 33.17 -6.50 5.09
CA LYS A 78 34.50 -7.04 4.70
C LYS A 78 35.09 -6.54 3.37
N SER A 79 34.40 -5.73 2.57
CA SER A 79 34.98 -5.25 1.30
C SER A 79 34.44 -3.88 0.91
N ASP A 80 35.37 -2.91 0.94
CA ASP A 80 35.48 -1.71 0.10
C ASP A 80 34.23 -0.88 -0.21
N GLY A 81 34.24 0.37 0.29
CA GLY A 81 34.50 1.58 -0.51
C GLY A 81 33.70 1.87 -1.79
N THR A 82 32.76 1.03 -2.20
CA THR A 82 31.95 1.21 -3.40
C THR A 82 30.50 1.42 -3.01
N SER A 83 30.12 2.70 -3.06
CA SER A 83 28.84 3.17 -3.59
C SER A 83 27.66 2.29 -3.22
N SER A 84 27.13 2.55 -2.02
CA SER A 84 25.94 1.91 -1.48
C SER A 84 24.69 2.26 -2.30
N LEU A 85 24.59 1.69 -3.49
CA LEU A 85 23.52 1.87 -4.45
C LEU A 85 22.23 1.18 -3.99
N PHE A 86 22.12 0.63 -2.79
CA PHE A 86 20.97 -0.16 -2.33
C PHE A 86 20.80 -0.24 -0.80
N PHE A 87 21.39 0.67 -0.03
CA PHE A 87 20.90 0.87 1.34
C PHE A 87 19.61 1.67 1.26
N LEU A 88 18.49 1.05 1.60
CA LEU A 88 17.22 1.74 1.77
C LEU A 88 17.25 2.51 3.09
N ASP A 89 17.02 3.82 3.01
CA ASP A 89 16.89 4.68 4.18
C ASP A 89 15.58 4.37 4.94
N THR A 90 15.51 4.72 6.22
CA THR A 90 14.29 4.54 7.05
C THR A 90 13.09 5.23 6.41
N LYS A 91 13.28 6.40 5.77
CA LYS A 91 12.20 7.08 5.04
C LYS A 91 11.73 6.26 3.84
N GLU A 92 12.67 5.71 3.05
CA GLU A 92 12.35 4.95 1.84
C GLU A 92 11.60 3.66 2.17
N LEU A 93 11.99 2.97 3.24
CA LEU A 93 11.31 1.78 3.74
C LEU A 93 9.88 2.11 4.20
N LEU A 94 9.70 3.23 4.92
CA LEU A 94 8.39 3.69 5.35
C LEU A 94 7.50 4.08 4.16
N THR A 95 8.05 4.73 3.14
CA THR A 95 7.30 5.06 1.92
C THR A 95 6.81 3.80 1.20
N ILE A 96 7.69 2.81 1.00
CA ILE A 96 7.29 1.53 0.37
C ILE A 96 6.21 0.84 1.20
N TYR A 97 6.35 0.84 2.52
CA TYR A 97 5.34 0.28 3.41
C TYR A 97 3.98 0.94 3.22
N ILE A 98 3.91 2.29 3.20
CA ILE A 98 2.66 3.02 2.98
C ILE A 98 2.07 2.70 1.61
N MET A 99 2.88 2.64 0.56
CA MET A 99 2.42 2.30 -0.80
C MET A 99 1.80 0.90 -0.84
N VAL A 100 2.48 -0.10 -0.29
CA VAL A 100 1.99 -1.48 -0.22
C VAL A 100 0.72 -1.55 0.63
N ASN A 101 0.65 -0.80 1.72
CA ASN A 101 -0.49 -0.81 2.63
C ASN A 101 -1.75 -0.22 1.97
N MET A 102 -1.60 0.91 1.25
CA MET A 102 -2.70 1.52 0.51
C MET A 102 -3.24 0.59 -0.58
N VAL A 103 -2.35 -0.04 -1.34
CA VAL A 103 -2.77 -1.00 -2.38
C VAL A 103 -3.44 -2.22 -1.77
N THR A 104 -2.95 -2.72 -0.63
CA THR A 104 -3.55 -3.87 0.06
C THR A 104 -4.98 -3.55 0.53
N ALA A 105 -5.23 -2.33 1.01
CA ALA A 105 -6.58 -1.90 1.38
C ALA A 105 -7.52 -1.84 0.16
N LEU A 106 -7.03 -1.35 -0.99
CA LEU A 106 -7.80 -1.29 -2.23
C LEU A 106 -8.08 -2.67 -2.83
N CYS A 107 -7.13 -3.59 -2.73
CA CYS A 107 -7.25 -4.95 -3.27
C CYS A 107 -7.85 -5.96 -2.30
N SER A 108 -8.26 -5.53 -1.10
CA SER A 108 -8.93 -6.39 -0.12
C SER A 108 -10.29 -6.88 -0.63
N TYR A 109 -10.71 -8.06 -0.20
CA TYR A 109 -12.06 -8.62 -0.44
C TYR A 109 -13.19 -7.71 0.00
N GLY A 110 -12.95 -6.81 0.95
CA GLY A 110 -13.95 -5.82 1.35
C GLY A 110 -14.17 -4.73 0.30
N MET A 111 -13.18 -4.43 -0.55
CA MET A 111 -13.22 -3.25 -1.41
C MET A 111 -13.50 -3.63 -2.87
N LEU A 112 -12.75 -4.58 -3.44
CA LEU A 112 -12.84 -4.94 -4.86
C LEU A 112 -14.23 -5.47 -5.29
N PRO A 113 -14.81 -6.47 -4.58
CA PRO A 113 -16.13 -7.01 -4.89
C PRO A 113 -17.28 -6.06 -4.58
N ILE A 114 -17.11 -5.07 -3.71
CA ILE A 114 -18.16 -4.10 -3.36
C ILE A 114 -18.18 -2.93 -4.36
N LEU A 115 -16.99 -2.48 -4.79
CA LEU A 115 -16.87 -1.34 -5.70
C LEU A 115 -17.56 -1.59 -7.05
N LEU A 116 -17.38 -2.79 -7.61
CA LEU A 116 -17.97 -3.18 -8.91
C LEU A 116 -19.51 -3.09 -8.92
N PRO A 117 -20.24 -3.71 -7.98
CA PRO A 117 -21.69 -3.56 -7.86
C PRO A 117 -22.13 -2.12 -7.57
N VAL A 118 -21.41 -1.36 -6.74
CA VAL A 118 -21.78 0.04 -6.45
C VAL A 118 -21.79 0.89 -7.71
N VAL A 119 -20.81 0.69 -8.59
CA VAL A 119 -20.68 1.43 -9.85
C VAL A 119 -21.70 0.99 -10.91
N THR A 120 -22.10 -0.28 -10.90
CA THR A 120 -22.94 -0.89 -11.95
C THR A 120 -24.43 -0.98 -11.58
N CYS A 121 -24.76 -1.25 -10.31
CA CYS A 121 -26.13 -1.45 -9.82
C CYS A 121 -26.97 -0.18 -9.96
N ALA A 122 -26.37 1.00 -9.91
CA ALA A 122 -27.06 2.25 -10.16
C ALA A 122 -27.76 2.27 -11.54
N PHE A 123 -27.19 1.63 -12.56
CA PHE A 123 -27.76 1.54 -13.92
C PHE A 123 -28.47 0.22 -14.18
N TRP A 124 -27.84 -0.90 -13.82
CA TRP A 124 -28.36 -2.23 -14.13
C TRP A 124 -29.50 -2.66 -13.19
N GLY A 125 -29.51 -2.13 -11.97
CA GLY A 125 -30.55 -2.37 -10.97
C GLY A 125 -31.72 -1.38 -11.03
N ALA A 126 -31.76 -0.48 -12.00
CA ALA A 126 -32.83 0.51 -12.15
C ALA A 126 -34.10 -0.14 -12.74
N THR A 127 -35.02 -0.56 -11.87
CA THR A 127 -36.33 -1.09 -12.27
C THR A 127 -37.39 0.01 -12.30
N PRO A 128 -38.51 -0.16 -13.03
CA PRO A 128 -39.58 0.82 -13.06
C PRO A 128 -40.16 1.15 -11.67
N GLU A 129 -40.08 0.21 -10.72
CA GLU A 129 -40.62 0.35 -9.36
C GLU A 129 -39.73 1.20 -8.45
N ASN A 130 -38.43 1.31 -8.74
CA ASN A 130 -37.49 2.06 -7.91
C ASN A 130 -37.18 3.47 -8.43
N GLU A 131 -37.53 3.76 -9.68
CA GLU A 131 -37.33 5.05 -10.33
C GLU A 131 -35.89 5.60 -10.25
N TRP A 132 -34.87 4.73 -10.08
CA TRP A 132 -33.49 5.19 -9.91
C TRP A 132 -32.94 5.95 -11.11
N ARG A 133 -33.49 5.68 -12.31
CA ARG A 133 -33.14 6.39 -13.54
C ARG A 133 -33.52 7.87 -13.50
N THR A 134 -34.65 8.22 -12.90
CA THR A 134 -35.11 9.62 -12.79
C THR A 134 -34.53 10.32 -11.57
N LEU A 135 -34.30 9.58 -10.48
CA LEU A 135 -33.84 10.14 -9.21
C LEU A 135 -32.32 10.35 -9.13
N PHE A 136 -31.50 9.45 -9.69
CA PHE A 136 -30.06 9.43 -9.42
C PHE A 136 -29.18 9.53 -10.68
N HIS A 137 -29.66 9.14 -11.87
CA HIS A 137 -28.80 9.15 -13.08
C HIS A 137 -28.38 10.56 -13.51
N HIS A 138 -29.08 11.61 -13.09
CA HIS A 138 -28.69 12.99 -13.37
C HIS A 138 -27.51 13.46 -12.51
N ASP A 139 -27.42 12.98 -11.27
CA ASP A 139 -26.37 13.37 -10.31
C ASP A 139 -25.12 12.46 -10.41
N LEU A 140 -25.23 11.34 -11.12
CA LEU A 140 -24.14 10.38 -11.32
C LEU A 140 -23.26 10.81 -12.50
N PRO A 141 -21.98 11.13 -12.25
CA PRO A 141 -21.09 11.55 -13.32
C PRO A 141 -20.69 10.38 -14.22
N PHE A 142 -20.72 10.61 -15.54
CA PHE A 142 -20.39 9.62 -16.56
C PHE A 142 -18.98 9.01 -16.47
N TRP A 143 -18.05 9.63 -15.74
CA TRP A 143 -16.70 9.11 -15.54
C TRP A 143 -16.60 8.08 -14.40
N LEU A 144 -17.61 8.02 -13.53
CA LEU A 144 -17.64 7.12 -12.38
C LEU A 144 -18.50 5.88 -12.65
N THR A 145 -19.44 5.97 -13.59
CA THR A 145 -20.44 4.95 -13.84
C THR A 145 -20.23 4.23 -15.16
N VAL A 146 -20.43 2.91 -15.16
CA VAL A 146 -20.35 2.06 -16.35
C VAL A 146 -21.77 1.63 -16.69
N THR A 147 -22.27 2.07 -17.84
CA THR A 147 -23.62 1.78 -18.38
C THR A 147 -23.67 0.44 -19.08
#